data_AF-A0A2V8IB20-F1
#
_entry.id   AF-A0A2V8IB20-F1
#
_cell.length_a   1.000
_cell.length_b   1.000
_cell.length_c   1.000
_cell.angle_alpha   90.00
_cell.angle_beta   90.00
_cell.angle_gamma   90.00
#
_symmetry.space_group_name_H-M   'P 1'
#
loop_
_entity.id
_entity.type
_entity.pdbx_description
1 polymer ?
#
loop_
_entity_poly.entity_id
_entity_poly.type
_entity_poly.pdbx_seq_one_letter_code
_entity_poly.pdbx_strand_id
1 'polypeptide(L)'
;MDERQGYTTFAILILALLLLTRLPAMAEYFTIDNVNLAFSLEKFDPRIHQPQPPGYPFFVFFARIVNVIFRNPERTFIAVSLVASAAASCVAFALAGRMFSRWAGAAA
;
A
#
# COMPACT_ATOMS: atom_id res chain seq x y z
N MET A 1 -27.30 -12.75 -4.14
CA MET A 1 -26.35 -11.63 -4.09
C MET A 1 -25.65 -11.58 -5.43
N ASP A 2 -25.80 -10.47 -6.16
CA ASP A 2 -25.13 -10.28 -7.44
C ASP A 2 -23.61 -10.38 -7.24
N GLU A 3 -22.89 -11.01 -8.16
CA GLU A 3 -21.46 -11.29 -7.99
C GLU A 3 -20.67 -9.98 -7.80
N ARG A 4 -21.06 -8.95 -8.54
CA ARG A 4 -20.55 -7.58 -8.42
C ARG A 4 -20.80 -6.97 -7.05
N GLN A 5 -21.94 -7.25 -6.43
CA GLN A 5 -22.29 -6.75 -5.09
C GLN A 5 -21.35 -7.35 -4.04
N GLY A 6 -20.99 -8.63 -4.17
CA GLY A 6 -20.05 -9.29 -3.26
C GLY A 6 -18.66 -8.63 -3.26
N TYR A 7 -18.11 -8.32 -4.43
CA TYR A 7 -16.81 -7.65 -4.54
C TYR A 7 -16.84 -6.24 -3.95
N THR A 8 -17.89 -5.47 -4.23
CA THR A 8 -18.04 -4.11 -3.68
C THR A 8 -18.14 -4.14 -2.15
N THR A 9 -18.94 -5.05 -1.59
CA THR A 9 -19.03 -5.21 -0.12
C THR A 9 -17.68 -5.57 0.49
N PHE A 10 -16.96 -6.52 -0.10
CA PHE A 10 -15.63 -6.89 0.38
C PHE A 10 -14.65 -5.70 0.32
N ALA A 11 -14.62 -4.97 -0.80
CA ALA A 11 -13.76 -3.80 -0.97
C ALA A 11 -14.03 -2.69 0.07
N ILE A 12 -15.30 -2.42 0.38
CA ILE A 12 -15.67 -1.45 1.41
C ILE A 12 -15.24 -1.93 2.79
N LEU A 13 -15.48 -3.20 3.12
CA LEU A 13 -15.13 -3.77 4.42
C LEU A 13 -13.61 -3.77 4.63
N ILE A 14 -12.82 -4.18 3.64
CA ILE A 14 -11.36 -4.21 3.78
C ILE A 14 -10.78 -2.80 3.85
N LEU A 15 -11.32 -1.84 3.08
CA LEU A 15 -10.91 -0.44 3.18
C LEU A 15 -11.20 0.13 4.58
N ALA A 16 -12.41 -0.12 5.10
CA ALA A 16 -12.79 0.31 6.44
C ALA A 16 -11.90 -0.32 7.52
N LEU A 17 -11.61 -1.62 7.41
CA LEU A 17 -10.71 -2.32 8.34
C LEU A 17 -9.29 -1.76 8.28
N LEU A 18 -8.75 -1.52 7.08
CA LEU A 18 -7.43 -0.94 6.90
C LEU A 18 -7.36 0.48 7.48
N LEU A 19 -8.37 1.32 7.23
CA LEU A 19 -8.44 2.66 7.84
C LEU A 19 -8.48 2.59 9.37
N LEU A 20 -9.31 1.70 9.93
CA LEU A 20 -9.49 1.60 11.38
C LEU A 20 -8.27 1.01 12.09
N THR A 21 -7.59 0.06 11.47
CA THR A 21 -6.47 -0.67 12.10
C THR A 21 -5.12 -0.07 11.78
N ARG A 22 -4.92 0.44 10.55
CA ARG A 22 -3.62 0.93 10.10
C ARG A 22 -3.39 2.37 10.50
N LEU A 23 -4.36 3.28 10.33
CA LEU A 23 -4.14 4.69 10.66
C LEU A 23 -3.65 4.94 12.10
N PRO A 24 -4.21 4.28 13.15
CA PRO A 24 -3.71 4.48 14.52
C PRO A 24 -2.36 3.80 14.78
N ALA A 25 -2.02 2.77 14.01
CA ALA A 25 -0.81 1.98 14.16
C ALA A 25 0.34 2.50 13.27
N MET A 26 0.16 3.62 12.57
CA MET A 26 1.22 4.15 11.72
C MET A 26 2.28 4.82 12.59
N ALA A 27 3.44 4.19 12.61
CA ALA A 27 4.63 4.69 13.25
C ALA A 27 5.12 5.98 12.57
N GLU A 28 5.52 6.98 13.37
CA GLU A 28 6.48 7.99 12.93
C GLU A 28 7.78 7.28 12.50
N TYR A 29 8.62 7.88 11.67
CA TYR A 29 9.77 7.19 11.09
C TYR A 29 10.81 6.74 12.14
N PHE A 30 10.68 5.50 12.62
CA PHE A 30 11.55 4.95 13.67
C PHE A 30 12.71 4.09 13.13
N THR A 31 12.71 3.75 11.83
CA THR A 31 13.70 2.84 11.23
C THR A 31 14.50 3.49 10.13
N ILE A 32 15.76 3.06 9.99
CA ILE A 32 16.71 3.54 8.98
C ILE A 32 16.14 3.36 7.56
N ASP A 33 15.49 2.22 7.30
CA ASP A 33 14.91 1.91 5.99
C ASP A 33 13.81 2.89 5.60
N ASN A 34 12.97 3.27 6.56
CA ASN A 34 11.89 4.23 6.30
C ASN A 34 12.42 5.64 6.03
N VAL A 35 13.45 6.07 6.76
CA VAL A 35 14.11 7.37 6.55
C VAL A 35 14.79 7.43 5.18
N ASN A 36 15.51 6.37 4.81
CA ASN A 36 16.15 6.23 3.51
C ASN A 36 15.14 6.23 2.36
N LEU A 37 13.99 5.58 2.56
CA LEU A 37 12.88 5.61 1.62
C LEU A 37 12.25 7.01 1.53
N ALA A 38 12.13 7.73 2.65
CA ALA A 38 11.68 9.12 2.67
C ALA A 38 12.60 10.04 1.85
N PHE A 39 13.92 9.95 2.03
CA PHE A 39 14.88 10.73 1.24
C PHE A 39 14.82 10.43 -0.26
N SER A 40 14.46 9.20 -0.64
CA SER A 40 14.30 8.83 -2.05
C SER A 40 13.23 9.65 -2.79
N LEU A 41 12.26 10.23 -2.07
CA LEU A 41 11.26 11.13 -2.66
C LEU A 41 11.87 12.43 -3.17
N GLU A 42 12.94 12.91 -2.53
CA GLU A 42 13.69 14.09 -2.95
C GLU A 42 14.79 13.70 -3.93
N LYS A 43 15.72 12.83 -3.53
CA LYS A 43 16.83 12.37 -4.36
C LYS A 43 16.87 10.85 -4.41
N PHE A 44 16.61 10.30 -5.59
CA PHE A 44 16.72 8.87 -5.86
C PHE A 44 18.17 8.54 -6.16
N ASP A 45 18.88 7.96 -5.18
CA ASP A 45 20.25 7.52 -5.31
C ASP A 45 20.50 6.26 -4.45
N PRO A 46 20.30 5.07 -5.02
CA PRO A 46 20.52 3.82 -4.29
C PRO A 46 21.96 3.62 -3.84
N ARG A 47 22.95 4.30 -4.44
CA ARG A 47 24.38 4.15 -4.08
C ARG A 47 24.69 4.67 -2.68
N ILE A 48 23.90 5.63 -2.22
CA ILE A 48 23.94 6.18 -0.86
C ILE A 48 22.82 5.63 0.02
N HIS A 49 22.22 4.50 -0.37
CA HIS A 49 21.08 3.87 0.30
C HIS A 49 19.81 4.73 0.34
N GLN A 50 19.53 5.55 -0.67
CA GLN A 50 18.32 6.38 -0.77
C GLN A 50 17.48 6.05 -2.02
N PRO A 51 16.75 4.92 -2.03
CA PRO A 51 16.51 3.99 -0.92
C PRO A 51 17.50 2.82 -0.94
N GLN A 52 17.31 1.84 -0.06
CA GLN A 52 18.13 0.62 -0.01
C GLN A 52 18.27 -0.05 -1.40
N PRO A 53 19.50 -0.47 -1.81
CA PRO A 53 19.71 -1.20 -3.06
C PRO A 53 18.81 -2.45 -3.15
N PRO A 54 18.23 -2.77 -4.33
CA PRO A 54 18.45 -2.19 -5.66
C PRO A 54 17.61 -0.92 -5.95
N GLY A 55 16.91 -0.36 -4.98
CA GLY A 55 16.30 0.96 -5.09
C GLY A 55 14.80 0.99 -5.44
N TYR A 56 14.18 -0.10 -5.91
CA TYR A 56 12.75 -0.15 -6.28
C TYR A 56 12.28 1.06 -7.13
N PRO A 57 12.91 1.35 -8.29
CA PRO A 57 12.73 2.61 -9.02
C PRO A 57 11.28 2.92 -9.40
N PHE A 58 10.49 1.92 -9.81
CA PHE A 58 9.08 2.11 -10.15
C PHE A 58 8.21 2.47 -8.95
N PHE A 59 8.51 1.87 -7.78
CA PHE A 59 7.80 2.19 -6.55
C PHE A 59 8.11 3.61 -6.09
N VAL A 60 9.39 4.02 -6.10
CA VAL A 60 9.78 5.40 -5.75
C VAL A 60 9.19 6.40 -6.73
N PHE A 61 9.20 6.09 -8.03
CA PHE A 61 8.57 6.95 -9.04
C PHE A 61 7.08 7.15 -8.77
N PHE A 62 6.34 6.08 -8.50
CA PHE A 62 4.94 6.15 -8.12
C PHE A 62 4.74 6.99 -6.83
N ALA A 63 5.54 6.74 -5.80
CA ALA A 63 5.46 7.48 -4.54
C ALA A 63 5.77 8.98 -4.72
N ARG A 64 6.69 9.35 -5.62
CA ARG A 64 6.98 10.75 -5.98
C ARG A 64 5.78 11.44 -6.61
N ILE A 65 5.03 10.76 -7.48
CA ILE A 65 3.79 11.30 -8.06
C ILE A 65 2.78 11.58 -6.95
N VAL A 66 2.59 10.64 -6.03
CA VAL A 66 1.68 10.80 -4.89
C VAL A 66 2.15 11.94 -3.96
N ASN A 67 3.47 12.09 -3.77
CA ASN A 67 4.06 13.13 -2.93
C ASN A 67 3.80 14.56 -3.47
N VAL A 68 3.43 14.73 -4.75
CA VAL A 68 3.01 16.04 -5.27
C VAL A 68 1.80 16.59 -4.50
N ILE A 69 0.93 15.69 -4.02
CA ILE A 69 -0.30 16.02 -3.29
C ILE A 69 0.01 16.31 -1.83
N PHE A 70 0.73 15.41 -1.15
CA PHE A 70 0.92 15.48 0.31
C PHE A 70 2.12 16.34 0.73
N ARG A 71 3.16 16.43 -0.11
CA ARG A 71 4.44 17.13 0.16
C ARG A 71 5.03 16.80 1.53
N ASN A 72 4.79 15.58 1.98
CA ASN A 72 5.22 15.06 3.26
C ASN A 72 5.45 13.56 3.07
N PRO A 73 6.68 13.06 3.31
CA PRO A 73 6.99 11.65 3.08
C PRO A 73 6.09 10.70 3.88
N GLU A 74 5.82 11.01 5.14
CA GLU A 74 5.00 10.15 6.02
C GLU A 74 3.62 9.96 5.42
N ARG A 75 2.91 11.08 5.19
CA ARG A 75 1.56 11.05 4.61
C ARG A 75 1.54 10.38 3.24
N THR A 76 2.57 10.61 2.44
CA THR A 76 2.72 9.97 1.12
C THR A 76 2.80 8.46 1.25
N PHE A 77 3.72 7.94 2.05
CA PHE A 77 3.92 6.50 2.17
C PHE A 77 2.77 5.82 2.94
N ILE A 78 2.10 6.54 3.84
CA ILE A 78 0.85 6.10 4.46
C ILE A 78 -0.23 5.90 3.38
N ALA A 79 -0.47 6.92 2.55
CA ALA A 79 -1.46 6.85 1.48
C ALA A 79 -1.12 5.76 0.46
N VAL A 80 0.14 5.69 0.01
CA VAL A 80 0.63 4.65 -0.91
C VAL A 80 0.41 3.26 -0.33
N SER A 81 0.79 3.03 0.94
CA SER A 81 0.64 1.73 1.58
C SER A 81 -0.83 1.33 1.73
N LEU A 82 -1.69 2.27 2.12
CA LEU A 82 -3.12 2.01 2.30
C LEU A 82 -3.79 1.62 0.99
N VAL A 83 -3.53 2.38 -0.08
CA VAL A 83 -4.07 2.10 -1.42
C VAL A 83 -3.54 0.78 -1.96
N ALA A 84 -2.23 0.53 -1.83
CA ALA A 84 -1.62 -0.70 -2.30
C ALA A 84 -2.16 -1.92 -1.54
N SER A 85 -2.29 -1.85 -0.21
CA SER A 85 -2.88 -2.92 0.60
C SER A 85 -4.34 -3.18 0.22
N ALA A 86 -5.16 -2.14 0.09
CA ALA A 86 -6.56 -2.30 -0.30
C ALA A 86 -6.70 -2.94 -1.69
N ALA A 87 -5.92 -2.48 -2.66
CA ALA A 87 -5.90 -3.02 -4.01
C ALA A 87 -5.42 -4.49 -4.03
N ALA A 88 -4.32 -4.78 -3.33
CA ALA A 88 -3.77 -6.13 -3.23
C ALA A 88 -4.77 -7.11 -2.61
N SER A 89 -5.43 -6.74 -1.51
CA SER A 89 -6.46 -7.58 -0.88
C SER A 89 -7.66 -7.82 -1.79
N CYS A 90 -8.12 -6.80 -2.54
CA CYS A 90 -9.21 -7.00 -3.50
C CYS A 90 -8.83 -7.96 -4.63
N VAL A 91 -7.60 -7.85 -5.15
CA VAL A 91 -7.08 -8.75 -6.18
C VAL A 91 -6.91 -10.16 -5.63
N ALA A 92 -6.37 -10.32 -4.41
CA ALA A 92 -6.20 -11.61 -3.75
C ALA A 92 -7.55 -12.30 -3.53
N PHE A 93 -8.55 -11.57 -3.02
CA PHE A 93 -9.92 -12.08 -2.85
C PHE A 93 -10.51 -12.57 -4.17
N ALA A 94 -10.39 -11.78 -5.25
CA ALA A 94 -10.91 -12.15 -6.55
C ALA A 94 -10.18 -13.34 -7.17
N LEU A 95 -8.85 -13.39 -7.02
CA LEU A 95 -8.03 -14.47 -7.56
C LEU A 95 -8.30 -15.78 -6.82
N ALA A 96 -8.27 -15.78 -5.48
CA ALA A 96 -8.56 -16.96 -4.68
C ALA A 96 -10.03 -17.42 -4.82
N GLY A 97 -10.96 -16.48 -4.97
CA GLY A 97 -12.35 -16.75 -5.33
C GLY A 97 -12.50 -17.50 -6.65
N ARG A 98 -11.69 -17.14 -7.64
CA ARG A 98 -11.65 -17.78 -8.98
C ARG A 98 -10.92 -19.12 -9.01
N MET A 99 -9.83 -19.25 -8.25
CA MET A 99 -9.00 -20.45 -8.26
C MET A 99 -9.58 -21.58 -7.39
N PHE A 100 -10.24 -21.25 -6.29
CA PHE A 100 -10.68 -22.24 -5.31
C PHE A 100 -12.17 -22.10 -4.96
N SER A 101 -12.51 -21.10 -4.15
CA SER A 101 -13.88 -20.84 -3.73
C SER A 101 -13.99 -19.44 -3.11
N ARG A 102 -15.22 -18.93 -2.97
CA ARG A 102 -15.48 -17.62 -2.34
C ARG A 102 -15.01 -17.55 -0.88
N TRP A 103 -15.07 -18.66 -0.15
CA TRP A 103 -14.57 -18.76 1.22
C TRP A 103 -13.05 -18.69 1.28
N ALA A 104 -12.36 -19.33 0.33
CA ALA A 104 -10.91 -19.17 0.17
C ALA A 104 -10.54 -17.73 -0.18
N GLY A 105 -11.35 -17.07 -1.02
CA GLY A 105 -11.22 -15.64 -1.30
C GLY A 105 -11.31 -14.78 -0.03
N ALA A 106 -12.31 -15.01 0.81
CA ALA A 106 -12.50 -14.25 2.05
C ALA A 106 -11.39 -14.47 3.09
N ALA A 107 -10.67 -15.59 3.03
CA ALA A 107 -9.57 -15.93 3.92
C ALA A 107 -8.19 -15.41 3.44
N ALA A 108 -8.08 -14.96 2.19
CA ALA A 108 -6.86 -14.46 1.58
C ALA A 108 -6.56 -13.00 1.96
#